data_AF-A0A1V4Z6W4-F1
#
_entry.id   AF-A0A1V4Z6W4-F1
#
_cell.length_a   1.000
_cell.length_b   1.000
_cell.length_c   1.000
_cell.angle_alpha   90.00
_cell.angle_beta   90.00
_cell.angle_gamma   90.00
#
_symmetry.space_group_name_H-M   'P 1'
#
loop_
_entity.id
_entity.type
_entity.pdbx_description
1 polymer ?
#
loop_
_entity_poly.entity_id
_entity_poly.type
_entity_poly.pdbx_seq_one_letter_code
_entity_poly.pdbx_strand_id
1 'polypeptide(L)' 'MGGLEREVKGAGKEAAGKIKEEAGDILDKKRMELEGKKEKLEGRAERELGREERKLD' A
#
# COMPACT_ATOMS: atom_id res chain seq x y z
N MET A 1 1.80 2.99 21.07
CA MET A 1 0.52 3.38 20.43
C MET A 1 0.73 4.14 19.12
N GLY A 2 1.31 3.48 18.11
CA GLY A 2 1.43 3.98 16.72
C GLY A 2 0.87 3.01 15.68
N GLY A 3 0.50 1.79 16.10
CA GLY A 3 0.09 0.71 15.19
C GLY A 3 -1.17 1.00 14.37
N LEU A 4 -2.16 1.71 14.93
CA LEU A 4 -3.39 2.09 14.22
C LEU A 4 -3.10 3.06 13.07
N GLU A 5 -2.27 4.07 13.30
CA GLU A 5 -1.88 5.05 12.27
C GLU A 5 -1.06 4.39 11.17
N ARG A 6 -0.10 3.52 11.52
CA ARG A 6 0.66 2.72 10.54
C ARG A 6 -0.24 1.81 9.73
N GLU A 7 -1.20 1.14 10.36
CA GLU A 7 -2.13 0.24 9.68
C GLU A 7 -2.97 0.99 8.64
N VAL A 8 -3.52 2.15 9.01
CA VAL A 8 -4.32 3.00 8.12
C VAL A 8 -3.47 3.58 6.99
N LYS A 9 -2.25 4.04 7.29
CA LYS A 9 -1.32 4.57 6.27
C LYS A 9 -0.94 3.50 5.26
N GLY A 10 -0.66 2.28 5.72
CA GLY A 10 -0.39 1.13 4.87
C GLY A 10 -1.58 0.77 3.99
N ALA A 11 -2.79 0.71 4.54
CA ALA A 11 -4.00 0.48 3.75
C ALA A 11 -4.23 1.55 2.67
N GLY A 12 -3.93 2.82 2.97
CA GLY A 12 -4.00 3.92 2.00
C GLY A 12 -3.02 3.75 0.85
N LYS A 13 -1.76 3.42 1.15
CA LYS A 13 -0.74 3.11 0.13
C LYS A 13 -1.11 1.88 -0.70
N GLU A 14 -1.68 0.85 -0.07
CA GLU A 14 -2.12 -0.38 -0.74
C GLU A 14 -3.19 -0.06 -1.80
N ALA A 15 -4.17 0.76 -1.43
CA ALA A 15 -5.24 1.21 -2.32
C ALA A 15 -4.71 2.12 -3.45
N ALA A 16 -3.86 3.10 -3.13
CA ALA A 16 -3.26 3.99 -4.14
C ALA A 16 -2.43 3.21 -5.15
N GLY A 17 -1.63 2.25 -4.68
CA GLY A 17 -0.83 1.39 -5.53
C GLY A 17 -1.69 0.53 -6.45
N LYS A 18 -2.79 -0.05 -5.95
CA LYS A 18 -3.73 -0.81 -6.78
C LYS A 18 -4.35 0.05 -7.89
N ILE A 19 -4.75 1.28 -7.57
CA ILE A 19 -5.31 2.22 -8.56
C ILE A 19 -4.27 2.53 -9.65
N LYS A 20 -3.02 2.81 -9.28
CA LYS A 20 -1.94 3.06 -10.26
C LYS A 20 -1.59 1.82 -11.08
N GLU A 21 -1.65 0.64 -10.48
CA GLU A 21 -1.44 -0.64 -11.17
C GLU A 21 -2.50 -0.82 -12.27
N GLU A 22 -3.79 -0.73 -11.92
CA GLU A 22 -4.91 -0.85 -12.87
C GLU A 22 -4.92 0.27 -13.91
N ALA A 23 -4.67 1.53 -13.50
CA ALA A 23 -4.60 2.64 -14.43
C ALA A 23 -3.40 2.52 -15.39
N GLY A 24 -2.27 1.99 -14.91
CA GLY A 24 -1.10 1.71 -15.72
C GLY A 24 -1.34 0.63 -16.77
N ASP A 25 -2.04 -0.44 -16.40
CA ASP A 25 -2.44 -1.51 -17.31
C ASP A 25 -3.42 -1.02 -18.37
N ILE A 26 -4.49 -0.32 -17.95
CA ILE A 26 -5.53 0.21 -18.85
C ILE A 26 -4.98 1.24 -19.85
N LEU A 27 -4.04 2.09 -19.40
CA LEU A 27 -3.45 3.14 -20.24
C LEU A 27 -2.17 2.70 -20.97
N ASP A 28 -1.80 1.42 -20.89
CA ASP A 28 -0.58 0.83 -21.45
C ASP A 28 0.71 1.58 -21.00
N LYS A 29 0.70 2.07 -19.76
CA LYS A 29 1.77 2.84 -19.10
C LYS A 29 2.52 1.97 -18.10
N LYS A 30 3.49 1.21 -18.61
CA LYS A 30 4.35 0.30 -17.82
C LYS A 30 5.02 0.93 -16.60
N ARG A 31 5.40 2.21 -16.67
CA ARG A 31 5.95 2.94 -15.50
C ARG A 31 4.93 3.10 -14.38
N MET A 32 3.70 3.47 -14.72
CA MET A 32 2.61 3.68 -13.77
C MET A 32 2.17 2.35 -13.15
N GLU A 33 2.13 1.27 -13.95
CA GLU A 33 1.86 -0.08 -13.47
C GLU A 33 2.89 -0.52 -12.41
N LEU A 34 4.19 -0.35 -12.73
CA LEU A 34 5.29 -0.69 -11.81
C LEU A 34 5.28 0.14 -10.53
N GLU A 35 5.00 1.45 -10.65
CA GLU A 35 4.90 2.35 -9.51
C GLU A 35 3.72 1.95 -8.60
N GLY A 36 2.59 1.55 -9.20
CA GLY A 36 1.45 1.01 -8.49
C GLY A 36 1.76 -0.28 -7.75
N LYS A 37 2.43 -1.24 -8.41
CA LYS A 37 2.89 -2.48 -7.76
C LYS A 37 3.81 -2.21 -6.57
N LYS A 38 4.72 -1.23 -6.71
CA LYS A 38 5.63 -0.83 -5.62
C LYS A 38 4.85 -0.24 -4.44
N GLU A 39 3.99 0.75 -4.66
CA GLU A 39 3.19 1.37 -3.59
C GLU A 39 2.27 0.37 -2.91
N LYS A 40 1.71 -0.58 -3.68
CA LYS A 40 0.86 -1.65 -3.17
C LYS A 40 1.63 -2.55 -2.20
N LEU A 41 2.85 -2.94 -2.57
CA LEU A 41 3.75 -3.73 -1.72
C LEU A 41 4.16 -2.98 -0.45
N GLU A 42 4.58 -1.71 -0.58
CA GLU A 42 4.91 -0.87 0.58
C GLU A 42 3.71 -0.71 1.52
N GLY A 43 2.52 -0.47 0.98
CA GLY A 43 1.30 -0.33 1.76
C GLY A 43 0.94 -1.59 2.51
N ARG A 44 1.04 -2.75 1.85
CA ARG A 44 0.79 -4.04 2.48
C ARG A 44 1.76 -4.29 3.64
N ALA A 45 3.05 -3.99 3.46
CA ALA A 45 4.06 -4.14 4.50
C ALA A 45 3.81 -3.19 5.69
N GLU A 46 3.55 -1.89 5.44
CA GLU A 46 3.23 -0.94 6.51
C GLU A 46 1.95 -1.32 7.26
N ARG A 47 0.96 -1.86 6.55
CA ARG A 47 -0.29 -2.31 7.14
C ARG A 47 -0.09 -3.50 8.07
N GLU A 48 0.70 -4.49 7.63
CA GLU A 48 0.99 -5.70 8.41
C GLU A 48 1.81 -5.35 9.67
N LEU A 49 2.84 -4.51 9.51
CA LEU A 49 3.63 -3.98 10.63
C LEU A 49 2.77 -3.20 11.62
N GLY A 50 1.91 -2.30 11.14
CA GLY A 50 1.00 -1.55 12.00
C GLY A 50 0.03 -2.44 12.75
N ARG A 51 -0.45 -3.51 12.10
CA ARG A 51 -1.33 -4.51 12.71
C ARG A 51 -0.61 -5.35 13.77
N GLU A 52 0.65 -5.73 13.54
CA GLU A 52 1.48 -6.41 14.55
C GLU A 52 1.76 -5.49 15.73
N GLU A 53 2.18 -4.25 15.48
CA GLU A 53 2.45 -3.25 16.51
C GLU A 53 1.20 -3.01 17.37
N ARG A 54 0.01 -2.93 16.74
CA ARG A 54 -1.28 -2.78 17.44
C ARG A 54 -1.71 -4.02 18.24
N LYS A 55 -1.14 -5.20 17.98
CA LYS A 55 -1.38 -6.41 18.78
C LYS A 55 -0.42 -6.53 19.97
N LEU A 56 0.69 -5.79 19.94
CA LEU A 56 1.74 -5.77 20.97
C LEU A 56 1.53 -4.62 21.98
N ASP A 57 0.74 -3.60 21.63
CA ASP A 57 0.13 -2.61 22.53
C ASP A 57 -1.03 -3.23 23.34
#